data_AF-D0NNI7-F1
#
_entry.id   AF-D0NNI7-F1
#
_cell.length_a   1.000
_cell.length_b   1.000
_cell.length_c   1.000
_cell.angle_alpha   90.00
_cell.angle_beta   90.00
_cell.angle_gamma   90.00
#
_symmetry.space_group_name_H-M   'P 1'
#
loop_
_entity.id
_entity.type
_entity.pdbx_description
1 polymer ?
#
loop_
_entity_poly.entity_id
_entity_poly.type
_entity_poly.pdbx_seq_one_letter_code
_entity_poly.pdbx_strand_id
1 'polypeptide(L)'
;MPHRLLGNSGLMVSNLALGSWMWADDKYTPERWYEMMKVAFKHGADRNMGAAIKMGIADGIWSREDLVVTAKVFGGSKGWFAGGPNDQGASRKHVIEGTKASLARLQLDYVDVIFCHRSETYTPIEEPVRAMNFVIEQGWAFYWGTSQWSTADIIEACEVDRLGLIRPVVEQPEYNLLERSKVELEFAPLIEKYGLGLSTWSPLSFGTLTGKYSAGTPDGSRLDMSGLKGAIPDFEERVIKADRLKPVAEELGCSMAQLAIAWCVSNDKVAEPEGVGRCQQDFT
;
A
#
# COMPACT_ATOMS: atom_id res chain seq x y z
N MET A 1 7.72 11.59 -13.40
CA MET A 1 8.26 12.14 -12.12
C MET A 1 9.72 11.69 -11.99
N PRO A 2 10.48 12.05 -10.93
CA PRO A 2 11.55 11.15 -10.48
C PRO A 2 10.99 9.74 -10.26
N HIS A 3 11.82 8.75 -10.56
CA HIS A 3 11.56 7.34 -10.27
C HIS A 3 12.70 6.81 -9.38
N ARG A 4 12.41 5.80 -8.56
CA ARG A 4 13.37 5.09 -7.70
C ARG A 4 13.30 3.59 -7.98
N LEU A 5 14.35 2.85 -7.63
CA LEU A 5 14.27 1.38 -7.58
C LEU A 5 13.43 0.96 -6.38
N LEU A 6 12.61 -0.08 -6.52
CA LEU A 6 11.90 -0.70 -5.42
C LEU A 6 12.86 -1.59 -4.63
N GLY A 7 13.56 -0.99 -3.66
CA GLY A 7 14.64 -1.66 -2.93
C GLY A 7 15.84 -1.96 -3.84
N ASN A 8 16.43 -3.15 -3.71
CA ASN A 8 17.46 -3.68 -4.59
C ASN A 8 16.93 -4.54 -5.76
N SER A 9 15.62 -4.48 -6.04
CA SER A 9 15.05 -5.07 -7.26
C SER A 9 15.38 -4.25 -8.52
N GLY A 10 15.11 -4.81 -9.70
CA GLY A 10 15.20 -4.08 -10.97
C GLY A 10 13.94 -3.25 -11.31
N LEU A 11 12.92 -3.24 -10.46
CA LEU A 11 11.66 -2.55 -10.72
C LEU A 11 11.78 -1.05 -10.42
N MET A 12 11.56 -0.21 -11.43
CA MET A 12 11.45 1.24 -11.25
C MET A 12 10.01 1.61 -10.86
N VAL A 13 9.86 2.35 -9.76
CA VAL A 13 8.58 2.88 -9.27
C VAL A 13 8.57 4.42 -9.28
N SER A 14 7.38 5.00 -9.27
CA SER A 14 7.22 6.44 -9.01
C SER A 14 7.42 6.76 -7.54
N ASN A 15 7.82 7.99 -7.22
CA ASN A 15 7.96 8.42 -5.83
C ASN A 15 6.62 8.62 -5.06
N LEU A 16 5.45 8.16 -5.55
CA LEU A 16 4.12 8.40 -4.95
C LEU A 16 3.04 7.34 -5.35
N ALA A 17 2.57 6.53 -4.39
CA ALA A 17 1.53 5.49 -4.54
C ALA A 17 0.10 5.99 -4.22
N LEU A 18 -0.95 5.21 -4.54
CA LEU A 18 -2.35 5.48 -4.18
C LEU A 18 -2.77 4.53 -3.10
N GLY A 19 -3.19 5.06 -1.96
CA GLY A 19 -3.98 4.26 -1.03
C GLY A 19 -5.30 3.86 -1.69
N SER A 20 -5.41 2.60 -2.06
CA SER A 20 -6.64 1.98 -2.59
C SER A 20 -7.82 2.07 -1.63
N TRP A 21 -7.47 2.11 -0.34
CA TRP A 21 -8.32 1.71 0.74
C TRP A 21 -9.45 2.73 0.99
N MET A 22 -10.48 2.65 0.17
CA MET A 22 -11.76 3.35 0.25
C MET A 22 -12.88 2.32 0.12
N TRP A 23 -13.97 2.52 0.86
CA TRP A 23 -15.15 1.66 0.74
C TRP A 23 -15.83 1.85 -0.62
N ALA A 24 -16.56 0.84 -1.07
CA ALA A 24 -17.45 0.99 -2.22
C ALA A 24 -18.57 1.99 -1.87
N ASP A 25 -18.66 3.05 -2.66
CA ASP A 25 -19.64 4.13 -2.56
C ASP A 25 -19.98 4.51 -4.00
N ASP A 26 -21.25 4.77 -4.31
CA ASP A 26 -21.73 5.15 -5.65
C ASP A 26 -21.03 6.43 -6.18
N LYS A 27 -20.41 7.20 -5.28
CA LYS A 27 -19.54 8.34 -5.61
C LYS A 27 -18.21 7.95 -6.29
N TYR A 28 -17.83 6.68 -6.34
CA TYR A 28 -16.57 6.20 -6.91
C TYR A 28 -16.79 5.24 -8.10
N THR A 29 -17.49 5.73 -9.13
CA THR A 29 -17.79 4.99 -10.38
C THR A 29 -16.53 4.69 -11.21
N PRO A 30 -16.58 3.78 -12.22
CA PRO A 30 -15.44 3.49 -13.09
C PRO A 30 -14.91 4.70 -13.86
N GLU A 31 -15.78 5.63 -14.23
CA GLU A 31 -15.43 6.84 -15.00
C GLU A 31 -14.76 7.87 -14.10
N ARG A 32 -15.25 8.04 -12.86
CA ARG A 32 -14.57 8.83 -11.84
C ARG A 32 -13.21 8.23 -11.50
N TRP A 33 -13.14 6.90 -11.44
CA TRP A 33 -11.88 6.18 -11.33
C TRP A 33 -10.99 6.34 -12.55
N TYR A 34 -11.54 6.50 -13.75
CA TYR A 34 -10.76 6.76 -14.97
C TYR A 34 -10.22 8.20 -15.04
N GLU A 35 -10.96 9.22 -14.60
CA GLU A 35 -10.37 10.55 -14.37
C GLU A 35 -9.34 10.51 -13.22
N MET A 36 -9.67 9.76 -12.17
CA MET A 36 -8.74 9.36 -11.12
C MET A 36 -7.66 8.36 -11.59
N MET A 37 -7.59 7.99 -12.88
CA MET A 37 -6.46 7.31 -13.53
C MET A 37 -5.78 8.18 -14.61
N LYS A 38 -6.44 9.19 -15.21
CA LYS A 38 -5.84 10.11 -16.20
C LYS A 38 -5.15 11.35 -15.64
N VAL A 39 -5.78 12.08 -14.70
CA VAL A 39 -5.24 13.35 -14.14
C VAL A 39 -3.77 13.18 -13.75
N ALA A 40 -3.47 11.99 -13.26
CA ALA A 40 -2.15 11.43 -13.19
C ALA A 40 -2.16 9.93 -13.58
N PHE A 41 -2.22 9.61 -14.88
CA PHE A 41 -1.34 8.56 -15.48
C PHE A 41 0.11 9.09 -15.62
N LYS A 42 0.16 10.41 -15.51
CA LYS A 42 1.23 11.21 -14.96
C LYS A 42 1.66 10.70 -13.53
N HIS A 43 0.98 9.66 -12.97
CA HIS A 43 1.20 8.68 -11.86
C HIS A 43 0.34 7.37 -12.16
N GLY A 44 -0.34 6.64 -11.23
CA GLY A 44 -1.34 5.53 -11.48
C GLY A 44 -2.47 5.29 -10.40
N ALA A 45 -3.50 4.42 -10.56
CA ALA A 45 -4.69 4.40 -9.64
C ALA A 45 -5.64 3.15 -9.58
N ASP A 46 -6.78 3.20 -8.84
CA ASP A 46 -7.38 2.13 -7.99
C ASP A 46 -8.83 1.58 -8.31
N ARG A 47 -9.14 0.40 -7.71
CA ARG A 47 -10.32 -0.48 -7.52
C ARG A 47 -11.25 -0.76 -8.69
N ASN A 48 -11.76 0.28 -9.33
CA ASN A 48 -12.14 0.14 -10.73
C ASN A 48 -10.91 0.11 -11.65
N MET A 49 -9.70 0.14 -11.07
CA MET A 49 -8.37 -0.11 -11.65
C MET A 49 -8.43 -1.06 -12.84
N GLY A 50 -9.03 -2.25 -12.72
CA GLY A 50 -9.11 -3.18 -13.84
C GLY A 50 -9.83 -2.64 -15.07
N ALA A 51 -10.97 -1.97 -14.87
CA ALA A 51 -11.71 -1.31 -15.94
C ALA A 51 -11.01 -0.03 -16.41
N ALA A 52 -10.53 0.81 -15.49
CA ALA A 52 -9.90 2.10 -15.80
C ALA A 52 -8.52 1.95 -16.47
N ILE A 53 -7.71 0.93 -16.10
CA ILE A 53 -6.51 0.49 -16.84
C ILE A 53 -6.90 0.15 -18.27
N LYS A 54 -7.92 -0.70 -18.46
CA LYS A 54 -8.38 -1.10 -19.80
C LYS A 54 -8.92 0.08 -20.61
N MET A 55 -9.59 1.05 -19.98
CA MET A 55 -10.02 2.29 -20.63
C MET A 55 -8.81 3.10 -21.12
N GLY A 56 -7.78 3.32 -20.29
CA GLY A 56 -6.59 4.06 -20.72
C GLY A 56 -5.72 3.32 -21.73
N ILE A 57 -5.73 1.98 -21.75
CA ILE A 57 -5.13 1.18 -22.83
C ILE A 57 -5.92 1.34 -24.12
N ALA A 58 -7.26 1.27 -24.07
CA ALA A 58 -8.13 1.42 -25.25
C ALA A 58 -8.11 2.85 -25.83
N ASP A 59 -8.03 3.87 -24.97
CA ASP A 59 -7.89 5.28 -25.33
C ASP A 59 -6.44 5.65 -25.74
N GLY A 60 -5.48 4.72 -25.66
CA GLY A 60 -4.09 4.94 -26.06
C GLY A 60 -3.29 5.89 -25.15
N ILE A 61 -3.70 6.03 -23.88
CA ILE A 61 -3.05 6.90 -22.90
C ILE A 61 -1.83 6.21 -22.26
N TRP A 62 -1.87 4.88 -22.11
CA TRP A 62 -0.80 4.04 -21.54
C TRP A 62 -0.86 2.60 -22.05
N SER A 63 0.26 1.88 -22.00
CA SER A 63 0.30 0.43 -22.16
C SER A 63 0.18 -0.30 -20.80
N ARG A 64 0.32 -1.63 -20.75
CA ARG A 64 0.37 -2.36 -19.46
C ARG A 64 1.75 -2.23 -18.81
N GLU A 65 2.79 -2.10 -19.62
CA GLU A 65 4.20 -1.97 -19.27
C GLU A 65 4.54 -0.58 -18.69
N ASP A 66 3.77 0.45 -19.03
CA ASP A 66 3.84 1.78 -18.42
C ASP A 66 3.37 1.81 -16.94
N LEU A 67 2.77 0.72 -16.43
CA LEU A 67 2.11 0.66 -15.14
C LEU A 67 2.79 -0.31 -14.18
N VAL A 68 3.04 0.15 -12.95
CA VAL A 68 3.24 -0.74 -11.81
C VAL A 68 1.90 -0.93 -11.09
N VAL A 69 1.41 -2.15 -11.10
CA VAL A 69 0.16 -2.58 -10.44
C VAL A 69 0.51 -3.48 -9.28
N THR A 70 -0.02 -3.16 -8.10
CA THR A 70 0.23 -3.95 -6.88
C THR A 70 -1.08 -4.33 -6.21
N ALA A 71 -1.13 -5.54 -5.64
CA ALA A 71 -2.31 -6.08 -4.96
C ALA A 71 -1.93 -6.73 -3.62
N LYS A 72 -2.82 -6.64 -2.63
CA LYS A 72 -2.64 -7.27 -1.31
C LYS A 72 -3.52 -8.53 -1.16
N VAL A 73 -3.00 -9.60 -0.55
CA VAL A 73 -3.75 -10.83 -0.23
C VAL A 73 -3.63 -11.13 1.27
N PHE A 74 -4.79 -11.26 1.93
CA PHE A 74 -5.02 -11.77 3.28
C PHE A 74 -6.52 -11.71 3.59
N GLY A 75 -7.16 -10.57 3.27
CA GLY A 75 -8.59 -10.37 3.39
C GLY A 75 -9.33 -11.11 2.30
N GLY A 76 -10.20 -12.05 2.68
CA GLY A 76 -11.11 -12.70 1.76
C GLY A 76 -12.10 -11.72 1.15
N SER A 77 -12.61 -12.02 -0.06
CA SER A 77 -13.60 -11.18 -0.75
C SER A 77 -14.99 -11.12 -0.08
N LYS A 78 -15.09 -11.55 1.18
CA LYS A 78 -16.25 -11.50 2.07
C LYS A 78 -16.07 -10.50 3.23
N GLY A 79 -14.88 -9.89 3.37
CA GLY A 79 -14.55 -9.06 4.52
C GLY A 79 -14.04 -9.86 5.73
N TRP A 80 -13.21 -9.19 6.55
CA TRP A 80 -12.57 -9.70 7.77
C TRP A 80 -13.51 -10.38 8.79
N PHE A 81 -14.82 -10.12 8.73
CA PHE A 81 -15.81 -10.62 9.67
C PHE A 81 -16.78 -11.67 9.09
N ALA A 82 -16.69 -11.97 7.79
CA ALA A 82 -17.54 -12.97 7.12
C ALA A 82 -16.77 -13.93 6.18
N GLY A 83 -15.44 -13.90 6.22
CA GLY A 83 -14.60 -14.98 5.68
C GLY A 83 -14.77 -16.28 6.47
N GLY A 84 -14.83 -17.41 5.78
CA GLY A 84 -14.62 -18.73 6.39
C GLY A 84 -13.14 -18.95 6.76
N PRO A 85 -12.82 -20.02 7.52
CA PRO A 85 -11.48 -20.24 8.08
C PRO A 85 -10.36 -20.49 7.05
N ASN A 86 -10.70 -20.73 5.78
CA ASN A 86 -9.74 -20.81 4.67
C ASN A 86 -9.97 -19.73 3.60
N ASP A 87 -10.92 -18.83 3.82
CA ASP A 87 -11.24 -17.74 2.89
C ASP A 87 -10.37 -16.50 3.14
N GLN A 88 -9.45 -16.55 4.10
CA GLN A 88 -8.57 -15.46 4.53
C GLN A 88 -7.21 -16.01 5.04
N GLY A 89 -6.28 -15.12 5.37
CA GLY A 89 -4.99 -15.44 6.01
C GLY A 89 -3.80 -15.53 5.05
N ALA A 90 -2.69 -16.06 5.53
CA ALA A 90 -1.40 -16.22 4.84
C ALA A 90 -1.16 -17.66 4.32
N SER A 91 -2.09 -18.60 4.58
CA SER A 91 -1.98 -19.98 4.11
C SER A 91 -1.82 -20.10 2.59
N ARG A 92 -1.11 -21.15 2.14
CA ARG A 92 -0.86 -21.41 0.70
C ARG A 92 -2.16 -21.50 -0.11
N LYS A 93 -3.22 -22.05 0.49
CA LYS A 93 -4.56 -22.09 -0.12
C LYS A 93 -5.08 -20.67 -0.37
N HIS A 94 -5.11 -19.82 0.66
CA HIS A 94 -5.62 -18.47 0.51
C HIS A 94 -4.75 -17.60 -0.40
N VAL A 95 -3.42 -17.69 -0.32
CA VAL A 95 -2.51 -16.94 -1.20
C VAL A 95 -2.77 -17.26 -2.68
N ILE A 96 -2.93 -18.54 -3.04
CA ILE A 96 -3.18 -18.96 -4.43
C ILE A 96 -4.59 -18.55 -4.91
N GLU A 97 -5.62 -18.84 -4.12
CA GLU A 97 -7.01 -18.55 -4.51
C GLU A 97 -7.33 -17.05 -4.47
N GLY A 98 -6.81 -16.35 -3.47
CA GLY A 98 -6.87 -14.90 -3.33
C GLY A 98 -6.17 -14.18 -4.49
N THR A 99 -4.98 -14.62 -4.89
CA THR A 99 -4.28 -14.05 -6.05
C THR A 99 -5.09 -14.22 -7.34
N LYS A 100 -5.58 -15.44 -7.63
CA LYS A 100 -6.42 -15.69 -8.81
C LYS A 100 -7.70 -14.85 -8.81
N ALA A 101 -8.35 -14.72 -7.65
CA ALA A 101 -9.55 -13.91 -7.51
C ALA A 101 -9.25 -12.40 -7.65
N SER A 102 -8.07 -11.93 -7.21
CA SER A 102 -7.60 -10.56 -7.41
C SER A 102 -7.34 -10.26 -8.88
N LEU A 103 -6.62 -11.13 -9.59
CA LEU A 103 -6.38 -11.03 -11.03
C LEU A 103 -7.69 -11.03 -11.83
N ALA A 104 -8.64 -11.91 -11.49
CA ALA A 104 -9.95 -11.95 -12.14
C ALA A 104 -10.76 -10.64 -11.94
N ARG A 105 -10.68 -10.01 -10.76
CA ARG A 105 -11.34 -8.71 -10.48
C ARG A 105 -10.64 -7.54 -11.17
N LEU A 106 -9.31 -7.56 -11.21
CA LEU A 106 -8.48 -6.64 -11.99
C LEU A 106 -8.63 -6.85 -13.50
N GLN A 107 -9.09 -8.03 -13.91
CA GLN A 107 -9.12 -8.48 -15.30
C GLN A 107 -7.74 -8.37 -15.99
N LEU A 108 -6.67 -8.62 -15.22
CA LEU A 108 -5.27 -8.65 -15.64
C LEU A 108 -4.73 -10.07 -15.49
N ASP A 109 -3.77 -10.45 -16.33
CA ASP A 109 -3.10 -11.75 -16.23
C ASP A 109 -2.02 -11.79 -15.12
N TYR A 110 -1.47 -10.62 -14.75
CA TYR A 110 -0.46 -10.46 -13.70
C TYR A 110 -0.51 -9.09 -12.99
N VAL A 111 -0.02 -9.07 -11.75
CA VAL A 111 0.40 -7.85 -11.03
C VAL A 111 1.93 -7.75 -10.98
N ASP A 112 2.47 -6.56 -10.77
CA ASP A 112 3.93 -6.39 -10.70
C ASP A 112 4.45 -6.76 -9.31
N VAL A 113 3.71 -6.44 -8.25
CA VAL A 113 4.00 -6.90 -6.87
C VAL A 113 2.75 -7.46 -6.20
N ILE A 114 2.86 -8.67 -5.65
CA ILE A 114 1.85 -9.28 -4.76
C ILE A 114 2.29 -9.17 -3.30
N PHE A 115 1.44 -8.58 -2.44
CA PHE A 115 1.74 -8.36 -1.02
C PHE A 115 1.05 -9.38 -0.12
N CYS A 116 1.78 -10.00 0.81
CA CYS A 116 1.18 -10.73 1.93
C CYS A 116 0.78 -9.72 3.00
N HIS A 117 -0.53 -9.46 3.15
CA HIS A 117 -1.00 -8.25 3.84
C HIS A 117 -0.82 -8.30 5.37
N ARG A 118 -0.59 -9.46 5.99
CA ARG A 118 -0.10 -9.63 7.37
C ARG A 118 0.64 -10.97 7.49
N SER A 119 1.43 -11.14 8.55
CA SER A 119 1.89 -12.45 9.04
C SER A 119 0.84 -13.07 9.99
N GLU A 120 0.90 -14.38 10.25
CA GLU A 120 -0.01 -15.08 11.17
C GLU A 120 0.78 -16.00 12.12
N THR A 121 0.48 -15.98 13.41
CA THR A 121 1.21 -16.76 14.43
C THR A 121 0.98 -18.27 14.36
N TYR A 122 0.03 -18.73 13.55
CA TYR A 122 -0.29 -20.14 13.34
C TYR A 122 0.13 -20.68 11.95
N THR A 123 0.66 -19.84 11.06
CA THR A 123 1.17 -20.24 9.75
C THR A 123 2.67 -19.97 9.69
N PRO A 124 3.53 -21.01 9.73
CA PRO A 124 4.99 -20.84 9.69
C PRO A 124 5.43 -20.06 8.45
N ILE A 125 6.35 -19.10 8.60
CA ILE A 125 6.71 -18.11 7.55
C ILE A 125 7.15 -18.76 6.23
N GLU A 126 7.75 -19.96 6.28
CA GLU A 126 8.11 -20.72 5.07
C GLU A 126 6.90 -21.05 4.16
N GLU A 127 5.68 -21.18 4.70
CA GLU A 127 4.48 -21.48 3.88
C GLU A 127 4.06 -20.30 2.97
N PRO A 128 3.80 -19.07 3.47
CA PRO A 128 3.50 -17.93 2.61
C PRO A 128 4.66 -17.60 1.67
N VAL A 129 5.93 -17.75 2.09
CA VAL A 129 7.09 -17.59 1.18
C VAL A 129 6.99 -18.56 0.00
N ARG A 130 6.78 -19.87 0.28
CA ARG A 130 6.62 -20.89 -0.78
C ARG A 130 5.35 -20.68 -1.61
N ALA A 131 4.31 -20.06 -1.05
CA ALA A 131 3.10 -19.70 -1.78
C ALA A 131 3.34 -18.52 -2.73
N MET A 132 4.02 -17.47 -2.29
CA MET A 132 4.38 -16.31 -3.12
C MET A 132 5.41 -16.65 -4.20
N ASN A 133 6.37 -17.52 -3.89
CA ASN A 133 7.28 -18.08 -4.90
C ASN A 133 6.51 -18.80 -6.01
N PHE A 134 5.55 -19.67 -5.64
CA PHE A 134 4.69 -20.34 -6.61
C PHE A 134 3.82 -19.36 -7.41
N VAL A 135 3.33 -18.28 -6.80
CA VAL A 135 2.59 -17.21 -7.52
C VAL A 135 3.47 -16.56 -8.60
N ILE A 136 4.78 -16.39 -8.34
CA ILE A 136 5.75 -15.88 -9.32
C ILE A 136 6.09 -16.94 -10.39
N GLU A 137 6.31 -18.20 -10.00
CA GLU A 137 6.53 -19.34 -10.92
C GLU A 137 5.38 -19.56 -11.92
N GLN A 138 4.15 -19.18 -11.53
CA GLN A 138 2.96 -19.25 -12.39
C GLN A 138 2.76 -17.99 -13.27
N GLY A 139 3.63 -16.98 -13.14
CA GLY A 139 3.54 -15.72 -13.89
C GLY A 139 2.41 -14.78 -13.43
N TRP A 140 1.80 -15.02 -12.27
CA TRP A 140 0.71 -14.19 -11.73
C TRP A 140 1.22 -12.94 -11.01
N ALA A 141 2.49 -12.94 -10.60
CA ALA A 141 3.21 -11.75 -10.18
C ALA A 141 4.68 -11.79 -10.64
N PHE A 142 5.33 -10.64 -10.81
CA PHE A 142 6.79 -10.59 -11.04
C PHE A 142 7.58 -10.58 -9.73
N TYR A 143 7.09 -9.87 -8.71
CA TYR A 143 7.71 -9.76 -7.40
C TYR A 143 6.69 -9.99 -6.29
N TRP A 144 7.18 -10.20 -5.06
CA TRP A 144 6.34 -10.22 -3.87
C TRP A 144 6.91 -9.36 -2.74
N GLY A 145 6.03 -8.98 -1.82
CA GLY A 145 6.37 -8.16 -0.67
C GLY A 145 5.54 -8.49 0.56
N THR A 146 5.90 -7.89 1.68
CA THR A 146 5.20 -7.97 2.96
C THR A 146 4.49 -6.64 3.25
N SER A 147 3.46 -6.65 4.09
CA SER A 147 2.87 -5.41 4.60
C SER A 147 2.48 -5.57 6.05
N GLN A 148 2.92 -4.65 6.90
CA GLN A 148 2.64 -4.67 8.34
C GLN A 148 3.11 -5.95 9.05
N TRP A 149 4.13 -6.63 8.51
CA TRP A 149 4.81 -7.75 9.16
C TRP A 149 5.69 -7.25 10.32
N SER A 150 6.12 -8.14 11.22
CA SER A 150 7.12 -7.79 12.23
C SER A 150 8.54 -7.87 11.66
N THR A 151 9.47 -7.16 12.29
CA THR A 151 10.91 -7.20 11.99
C THR A 151 11.47 -8.62 12.05
N ALA A 152 10.94 -9.47 12.93
CA ALA A 152 11.31 -10.89 13.02
C ALA A 152 10.79 -11.71 11.83
N ASP A 153 9.52 -11.55 11.47
CA ASP A 153 8.90 -12.27 10.34
C ASP A 153 9.59 -11.93 9.01
N ILE A 154 9.98 -10.66 8.82
CA ILE A 154 10.69 -10.19 7.62
C ILE A 154 12.12 -10.75 7.58
N ILE A 155 12.82 -10.84 8.73
CA ILE A 155 14.11 -11.52 8.80
C ILE A 155 13.94 -12.99 8.41
N GLU A 156 12.97 -13.71 8.98
CA GLU A 156 12.73 -15.13 8.63
C GLU A 156 12.39 -15.31 7.14
N ALA A 157 11.56 -14.41 6.57
CA ALA A 157 11.22 -14.39 5.15
C ALA A 157 12.37 -13.96 4.21
N CYS A 158 13.42 -13.31 4.72
CA CYS A 158 14.61 -12.98 3.95
C CYS A 158 15.71 -14.04 4.04
N GLU A 159 15.85 -14.74 5.17
CA GLU A 159 16.78 -15.86 5.34
C GLU A 159 16.34 -17.15 4.58
N VAL A 160 15.34 -17.05 3.70
CA VAL A 160 14.88 -18.13 2.79
C VAL A 160 15.73 -18.28 1.53
N ASP A 161 16.61 -17.31 1.24
CA ASP A 161 17.60 -17.40 0.14
C ASP A 161 18.44 -18.69 0.27
N ARG A 162 18.70 -19.17 1.51
CA ARG A 162 19.35 -20.45 1.81
C ARG A 162 18.63 -21.71 1.30
N LEU A 163 17.35 -21.57 0.92
CA LEU A 163 16.49 -22.62 0.36
C LEU A 163 16.33 -22.49 -1.17
N GLY A 164 16.99 -21.50 -1.80
CA GLY A 164 16.82 -21.18 -3.22
C GLY A 164 15.50 -20.50 -3.56
N LEU A 165 14.82 -19.92 -2.57
CA LEU A 165 13.55 -19.20 -2.73
C LEU A 165 13.78 -17.70 -2.89
N ILE A 166 12.90 -17.05 -3.65
CA ILE A 166 12.81 -15.59 -3.79
C ILE A 166 12.28 -15.01 -2.47
N ARG A 167 13.12 -14.26 -1.75
CA ARG A 167 12.75 -13.39 -0.60
C ARG A 167 11.88 -12.19 -1.02
N PRO A 168 11.19 -11.49 -0.10
CA PRO A 168 10.42 -10.30 -0.46
C PRO A 168 11.34 -9.14 -0.89
N VAL A 169 10.88 -8.30 -1.82
CA VAL A 169 11.63 -7.13 -2.31
C VAL A 169 11.21 -5.81 -1.66
N VAL A 170 10.02 -5.78 -1.03
CA VAL A 170 9.42 -4.58 -0.42
C VAL A 170 8.63 -4.95 0.83
N GLU A 171 8.66 -4.07 1.84
CA GLU A 171 7.72 -4.05 2.97
C GLU A 171 6.87 -2.76 2.92
N GLN A 172 5.63 -2.87 3.40
CA GLN A 172 4.64 -1.78 3.37
C GLN A 172 4.07 -1.47 4.77
N PRO A 173 4.76 -0.61 5.55
CA PRO A 173 4.34 -0.13 6.87
C PRO A 173 3.61 1.22 6.82
N GLU A 174 2.98 1.62 7.93
CA GLU A 174 2.55 3.02 8.09
C GLU A 174 3.78 3.93 8.19
N TYR A 175 3.76 5.09 7.53
CA TYR A 175 4.77 6.12 7.72
C TYR A 175 4.20 7.52 7.51
N ASN A 176 4.34 8.38 8.53
CA ASN A 176 3.94 9.79 8.48
C ASN A 176 4.58 10.58 9.62
N LEU A 177 4.36 11.90 9.66
CA LEU A 177 4.91 12.77 10.72
C LEU A 177 4.49 12.39 12.16
N LEU A 178 3.47 11.54 12.34
CA LEU A 178 2.97 11.04 13.62
C LEU A 178 3.21 9.54 13.83
N GLU A 179 3.79 8.83 12.87
CA GLU A 179 4.16 7.41 12.96
C GLU A 179 5.44 7.13 12.16
N ARG A 180 6.52 6.81 12.88
CA ARG A 180 7.90 6.90 12.37
C ARG A 180 8.79 5.74 12.80
N SER A 181 8.55 5.18 14.00
CA SER A 181 9.47 4.25 14.68
C SER A 181 9.79 3.02 13.84
N LYS A 182 8.77 2.44 13.20
CA LYS A 182 8.92 1.22 12.42
C LYS A 182 9.83 1.40 11.20
N VAL A 183 9.72 2.51 10.49
CA VAL A 183 10.54 2.84 9.32
C VAL A 183 11.93 3.32 9.71
N GLU A 184 12.03 4.28 10.64
CA GLU A 184 13.29 4.97 10.92
C GLU A 184 14.19 4.23 11.91
N LEU A 185 13.65 3.32 12.73
CA LEU A 185 14.40 2.61 13.76
C LEU A 185 14.41 1.09 13.52
N GLU A 186 13.24 0.46 13.37
CA GLU A 186 13.15 -1.01 13.27
C GLU A 186 13.60 -1.55 11.91
N PHE A 187 13.17 -0.91 10.82
CA PHE A 187 13.43 -1.39 9.46
C PHE A 187 14.72 -0.82 8.85
N ALA A 188 15.31 0.24 9.40
CA ALA A 188 16.61 0.77 8.98
C ALA A 188 17.70 -0.32 8.76
N PRO A 189 17.97 -1.25 9.70
CA PRO A 189 18.94 -2.32 9.48
C PRO A 189 18.48 -3.40 8.47
N LEU A 190 17.17 -3.57 8.24
CA LEU A 190 16.64 -4.53 7.25
C LEU A 190 16.80 -3.99 5.82
N ILE A 191 16.58 -2.69 5.64
CA ILE A 191 16.81 -1.96 4.38
C ILE A 191 18.29 -2.03 4.01
N GLU A 192 19.20 -1.83 4.97
CA GLU A 192 20.64 -1.96 4.72
C GLU A 192 21.08 -3.41 4.45
N LYS A 193 20.70 -4.37 5.32
CA LYS A 193 21.14 -5.77 5.20
C LYS A 193 20.61 -6.48 3.96
N TYR A 194 19.34 -6.30 3.62
CA TYR A 194 18.68 -7.05 2.55
C TYR A 194 18.39 -6.22 1.29
N GLY A 195 18.59 -4.89 1.33
CA GLY A 195 18.14 -3.97 0.27
C GLY A 195 16.61 -3.95 0.14
N LEU A 196 15.90 -4.15 1.25
CA LEU A 196 14.43 -4.16 1.29
C LEU A 196 13.87 -2.78 0.92
N GLY A 197 12.99 -2.72 -0.08
CA GLY A 197 12.28 -1.50 -0.44
C GLY A 197 11.18 -1.14 0.57
N LEU A 198 10.81 0.13 0.60
CA LEU A 198 9.65 0.60 1.37
C LEU A 198 8.59 1.22 0.46
N SER A 199 7.38 0.66 0.48
CA SER A 199 6.18 1.28 -0.09
C SER A 199 5.24 1.66 1.06
N THR A 200 5.38 2.85 1.64
CA THR A 200 4.76 3.17 2.95
C THR A 200 3.32 3.71 2.82
N TRP A 201 2.42 3.43 3.76
CA TRP A 201 1.03 3.90 3.69
C TRP A 201 0.63 4.94 4.75
N SER A 202 -0.52 5.61 4.53
CA SER A 202 -1.07 6.71 5.36
C SER A 202 -0.12 7.90 5.66
N PRO A 203 0.53 8.54 4.67
CA PRO A 203 1.34 9.76 4.87
C PRO A 203 0.54 10.94 5.45
N LEU A 204 -0.80 10.91 5.34
CA LEU A 204 -1.70 11.91 5.94
C LEU A 204 -2.29 11.49 7.30
N SER A 205 -1.90 10.34 7.87
CA SER A 205 -2.44 9.75 9.11
C SER A 205 -3.98 9.81 9.17
N PHE A 206 -4.66 9.06 8.30
CA PHE A 206 -6.14 9.04 8.18
C PHE A 206 -6.77 10.41 7.86
N GLY A 207 -5.98 11.39 7.42
CA GLY A 207 -6.36 12.77 7.15
C GLY A 207 -6.07 13.74 8.30
N THR A 208 -5.49 13.29 9.43
CA THR A 208 -5.14 14.12 10.58
C THR A 208 -4.12 15.19 10.20
N LEU A 209 -3.11 14.82 9.43
CA LEU A 209 -2.07 15.73 8.90
C LEU A 209 -2.58 16.65 7.77
N THR A 210 -3.89 16.76 7.56
CA THR A 210 -4.49 17.82 6.71
C THR A 210 -4.98 19.02 7.52
N GLY A 211 -5.01 18.94 8.85
CA GLY A 211 -5.55 20.00 9.72
C GLY A 211 -7.08 20.12 9.72
N LYS A 212 -7.82 19.28 8.99
CA LYS A 212 -9.30 19.33 8.95
C LYS A 212 -10.01 18.87 10.22
N TYR A 213 -9.28 18.29 11.19
CA TYR A 213 -9.84 17.80 12.45
C TYR A 213 -9.65 18.75 13.65
N SER A 214 -9.02 19.92 13.47
CA SER A 214 -8.75 20.88 14.56
C SER A 214 -10.01 21.46 15.21
N ALA A 215 -11.14 21.43 14.52
CA ALA A 215 -12.43 21.95 14.97
C ALA A 215 -13.45 20.84 15.30
N GLY A 216 -12.99 19.58 15.45
CA GLY A 216 -13.85 18.40 15.59
C GLY A 216 -13.75 17.47 14.37
N THR A 217 -14.73 16.58 14.19
CA THR A 217 -14.77 15.66 13.04
C THR A 217 -15.81 16.16 12.04
N PRO A 218 -15.41 16.57 10.81
CA PRO A 218 -16.37 17.03 9.80
C PRO A 218 -17.21 15.87 9.24
N ASP A 219 -18.49 16.16 8.99
CA ASP A 219 -19.46 15.29 8.32
C ASP A 219 -18.89 14.70 7.01
N GLY A 220 -19.12 13.41 6.78
CA GLY A 220 -18.64 12.69 5.59
C GLY A 220 -17.12 12.51 5.51
N SER A 221 -16.36 12.89 6.55
CA SER A 221 -14.91 12.65 6.59
C SER A 221 -14.57 11.17 6.89
N ARG A 222 -13.31 10.78 6.67
CA ARG A 222 -12.87 9.38 6.86
C ARG A 222 -13.09 8.85 8.29
N LEU A 223 -13.14 9.74 9.27
CA LEU A 223 -13.32 9.42 10.70
C LEU A 223 -14.73 9.75 11.21
N ASP A 224 -15.63 10.23 10.36
CA ASP A 224 -17.07 10.29 10.60
C ASP A 224 -17.73 8.90 10.38
N MET A 225 -17.14 8.09 9.49
CA MET A 225 -17.51 6.68 9.34
C MET A 225 -17.31 5.91 10.66
N SER A 226 -18.35 5.20 11.08
CA SER A 226 -18.44 4.58 12.40
C SER A 226 -17.30 3.57 12.67
N GLY A 227 -16.80 3.58 13.90
CA GLY A 227 -15.71 2.70 14.37
C GLY A 227 -14.30 3.21 14.06
N LEU A 228 -14.05 3.82 12.90
CA LEU A 228 -12.69 4.22 12.47
C LEU A 228 -12.00 5.20 13.43
N LYS A 229 -12.72 6.20 13.96
CA LYS A 229 -12.17 7.16 14.93
C LYS A 229 -11.76 6.50 16.26
N GLY A 230 -12.50 5.48 16.71
CA GLY A 230 -12.20 4.74 17.94
C GLY A 230 -11.08 3.72 17.80
N ALA A 231 -10.67 3.40 16.56
CA ALA A 231 -9.57 2.49 16.26
C ALA A 231 -8.20 3.21 16.16
N ILE A 232 -8.14 4.54 16.33
CA ILE A 232 -6.91 5.33 16.32
C ILE A 232 -6.53 5.71 17.76
N PRO A 233 -5.45 5.14 18.33
CA PRO A 233 -4.93 5.56 19.62
C PRO A 233 -4.59 7.05 19.64
N ASP A 234 -4.86 7.69 20.77
CA ASP A 234 -4.43 9.06 21.10
C ASP A 234 -4.82 10.11 20.05
N PHE A 235 -5.98 9.92 19.39
CA PHE A 235 -6.42 10.73 18.26
C PHE A 235 -6.41 12.24 18.55
N GLU A 236 -6.87 12.67 19.72
CA GLU A 236 -6.89 14.10 20.10
C GLU A 236 -5.47 14.66 20.27
N GLU A 237 -4.55 13.89 20.84
CA GLU A 237 -3.14 14.29 20.93
C GLU A 237 -2.46 14.31 19.54
N ARG A 238 -2.83 13.37 18.65
CA ARG A 238 -2.41 13.34 17.24
C ARG A 238 -2.91 14.57 16.46
N VAL A 239 -4.14 15.05 16.71
CA VAL A 239 -4.63 16.33 16.18
C VAL A 239 -3.82 17.51 16.72
N ILE A 240 -3.56 17.57 18.04
CA ILE A 240 -2.75 18.64 18.66
C ILE A 240 -1.31 18.64 18.11
N LYS A 241 -0.71 17.46 17.86
CA LYS A 241 0.60 17.31 17.22
C LYS A 241 0.59 17.80 15.77
N ALA A 242 -0.44 17.44 14.99
CA ALA A 242 -0.59 17.93 13.62
C ALA A 242 -0.77 19.45 13.54
N ASP A 243 -1.56 20.04 14.44
CA ASP A 243 -1.82 21.49 14.46
C ASP A 243 -0.56 22.35 14.67
N ARG A 244 0.45 21.83 15.38
CA ARG A 244 1.75 22.51 15.57
C ARG A 244 2.57 22.66 14.29
N LEU A 245 2.21 21.96 13.21
CA LEU A 245 2.87 22.05 11.91
C LEU A 245 2.29 23.18 11.02
N LYS A 246 1.14 23.77 11.37
CA LYS A 246 0.49 24.82 10.57
C LYS A 246 1.42 26.01 10.26
N PRO A 247 2.19 26.58 11.23
CA PRO A 247 3.11 27.67 10.92
C PRO A 247 4.23 27.28 9.94
N VAL A 248 4.66 26.00 9.95
CA VAL A 248 5.69 25.49 9.04
C VAL A 248 5.12 25.33 7.62
N ALA A 249 3.87 24.89 7.48
CA ALA A 249 3.19 24.86 6.19
C ALA A 249 2.97 26.27 5.61
N GLU A 250 2.57 27.22 6.48
CA GLU A 250 2.41 28.64 6.14
C GLU A 250 3.74 29.30 5.73
N GLU A 251 4.83 29.10 6.48
CA GLU A 251 6.18 29.59 6.16
C GLU A 251 6.70 29.06 4.82
N LEU A 252 6.43 27.78 4.53
CA LEU A 252 6.80 27.12 3.26
C LEU A 252 5.80 27.39 2.12
N GLY A 253 4.75 28.19 2.34
CA GLY A 253 3.75 28.55 1.33
C GLY A 253 2.97 27.36 0.76
N CYS A 254 2.79 26.28 1.54
CA CYS A 254 2.17 25.04 1.08
C CYS A 254 1.03 24.58 2.00
N SER A 255 0.19 23.66 1.53
CA SER A 255 -0.82 23.04 2.38
C SER A 255 -0.22 22.01 3.33
N MET A 256 -0.83 21.84 4.50
CA MET A 256 -0.54 20.77 5.46
C MET A 256 -0.40 19.37 4.81
N ALA A 257 -1.26 19.06 3.83
CA ALA A 257 -1.20 17.80 3.08
C ALA A 257 0.03 17.68 2.19
N GLN A 258 0.45 18.77 1.53
CA GLN A 258 1.67 18.81 0.74
C GLN A 258 2.91 18.68 1.64
N LEU A 259 2.94 19.38 2.79
CA LEU A 259 4.02 19.28 3.78
C LEU A 259 4.21 17.83 4.24
N ALA A 260 3.13 17.16 4.65
CA ALA A 260 3.19 15.79 5.14
C ALA A 260 3.63 14.76 4.08
N ILE A 261 3.13 14.88 2.84
CA ILE A 261 3.53 13.99 1.74
C ILE A 261 4.97 14.27 1.30
N ALA A 262 5.37 15.54 1.14
CA ALA A 262 6.74 15.91 0.78
C ALA A 262 7.75 15.46 1.84
N TRP A 263 7.39 15.53 3.12
CA TRP A 263 8.20 14.99 4.21
C TRP A 263 8.43 13.48 4.06
N CYS A 264 7.39 12.68 3.78
CA CYS A 264 7.54 11.24 3.57
C CYS A 264 8.44 10.92 2.36
N VAL A 265 8.32 11.68 1.26
CA VAL A 265 9.14 11.52 0.04
C VAL A 265 10.60 11.99 0.23
N SER A 266 10.84 12.89 1.20
CA SER A 266 12.18 13.41 1.51
C SER A 266 13.11 12.35 2.10
N ASN A 267 12.55 11.30 2.70
CA ASN A 267 13.29 10.10 3.09
C ASN A 267 13.74 9.35 1.81
N ASP A 268 15.04 9.06 1.68
CA ASP A 268 15.60 8.41 0.50
C ASP A 268 15.38 6.88 0.49
N LYS A 269 15.08 6.29 1.66
CA LYS A 269 14.77 4.85 1.81
C LYS A 269 13.32 4.52 1.50
N VAL A 270 12.42 5.51 1.53
CA VAL A 270 11.04 5.38 1.04
C VAL A 270 11.09 5.38 -0.48
N ALA A 271 10.82 4.24 -1.11
CA ALA A 271 10.70 4.19 -2.57
C ALA A 271 9.45 4.96 -3.00
N GLU A 272 8.33 4.72 -2.31
CA GLU A 272 7.01 5.19 -2.73
C GLU A 272 6.01 5.27 -1.54
N PRO A 273 5.53 6.46 -1.10
CA PRO A 273 4.47 6.57 -0.12
C PRO A 273 3.07 6.65 -0.76
N GLU A 274 2.09 5.90 -0.23
CA GLU A 274 0.66 5.90 -0.65
C GLU A 274 -0.02 7.24 -0.29
N GLY A 275 0.17 8.28 -1.11
CA GLY A 275 -0.56 9.54 -0.98
C GLY A 275 -2.05 9.42 -1.30
N VAL A 276 -2.74 10.57 -1.29
CA VAL A 276 -3.95 10.75 -2.12
C VAL A 276 -3.48 10.93 -3.58
N GLY A 277 -2.83 9.87 -4.07
CA GLY A 277 -2.21 9.69 -5.39
C GLY A 277 -0.70 9.34 -5.36
N ARG A 278 -0.19 8.39 -6.19
CA ARG A 278 -0.91 7.49 -7.13
C ARG A 278 -0.10 6.25 -7.68
N CYS A 279 -0.18 4.99 -7.21
CA CYS A 279 -1.02 3.80 -7.57
C CYS A 279 -1.02 2.69 -6.46
N GLN A 280 -2.04 1.79 -6.31
CA GLN A 280 -2.06 0.44 -5.63
C GLN A 280 -3.52 -0.10 -5.43
N GLN A 281 -3.74 -1.42 -5.17
CA GLN A 281 -5.02 -2.03 -4.72
C GLN A 281 -4.96 -2.79 -3.37
N ASP A 282 -5.91 -2.51 -2.48
CA ASP A 282 -6.21 -3.17 -1.20
C ASP A 282 -7.43 -4.09 -1.32
N PHE A 283 -7.28 -5.35 -0.91
CA PHE A 283 -8.39 -6.26 -0.70
C PHE A 283 -8.67 -6.44 0.79
N THR A 284 -9.74 -5.77 1.22
CA THR A 284 -10.56 -6.10 2.39
C THR A 284 -11.88 -6.70 1.93
#